data_AF-A0A1L6R8Q8-F1
#
_entry.id   AF-A0A1L6R8Q8-F1
#
_cell.length_a   1.000
_cell.length_b   1.000
_cell.length_c   1.000
_cell.angle_alpha   90.00
_cell.angle_beta   90.00
_cell.angle_gamma   90.00
#
_symmetry.space_group_name_H-M   'P 1'
#
loop_
_entity.id
_entity.type
_entity.pdbx_description
1 polymer ?
#
loop_
_entity_poly.entity_id
_entity_poly.type
_entity_poly.pdbx_seq_one_letter_code
_entity_poly.pdbx_strand_id
1 'polypeptide(L)' 'MKENMKPIFDILDANLKKIRTDEKFSLPSLYGESEWDKLYIGDKVMAGNQFLRQVRQGYYPDIKELPKDNQHGRRQYQKK' A
#
# COMPACT_ATOMS: atom_id res chain seq x y z
N MET A 1 7.24 9.07 11.78
CA MET A 1 6.12 8.10 11.79
C MET A 1 5.77 7.80 13.23
N LYS A 2 4.49 7.55 13.58
CA LYS A 2 4.20 6.88 14.87
C LYS A 2 5.00 5.58 14.88
N GLU A 3 5.71 5.26 15.96
CA GLU A 3 6.59 4.08 16.04
C GLU A 3 5.88 2.79 15.59
N ASN A 4 4.59 2.68 15.89
CA ASN A 4 3.74 1.55 15.56
C ASN A 4 3.54 1.29 14.05
N MET A 5 3.82 2.27 13.18
CA MET A 5 3.64 2.12 11.73
C MET A 5 4.90 1.66 11.01
N LYS A 6 6.06 1.77 11.65
CA LYS A 6 7.35 1.40 11.03
C LYS A 6 7.34 -0.05 10.53
N PRO A 7 6.88 -1.04 11.33
CA PRO A 7 6.84 -2.43 10.88
C PRO A 7 5.96 -2.64 9.65
N ILE A 8 4.85 -1.89 9.53
CA ILE A 8 3.94 -2.02 8.38
C ILE A 8 4.63 -1.56 7.10
N PHE A 9 5.28 -0.40 7.14
CA PHE A 9 5.94 0.16 5.97
C PHE A 9 7.21 -0.60 5.58
N ASP A 10 7.93 -1.17 6.56
CA ASP A 10 9.06 -2.04 6.26
C ASP A 10 8.63 -3.25 5.40
N ILE A 11 7.46 -3.85 5.71
CA ILE A 11 6.88 -4.94 4.93
C ILE A 11 6.44 -4.45 3.54
N LEU A 12 5.73 -3.32 3.47
CA LEU A 12 5.27 -2.76 2.20
C LEU A 12 6.45 -2.46 1.28
N ASP A 13 7.49 -1.78 1.77
CA ASP A 13 8.67 -1.42 1.01
C ASP A 13 9.46 -2.66 0.55
N ALA A 14 9.56 -3.69 1.40
CA ALA A 14 10.19 -4.96 1.04
C ALA A 14 9.43 -5.68 -0.08
N ASN A 15 8.09 -5.69 -0.03
CA ASN A 15 7.27 -6.35 -1.04
C ASN A 15 7.16 -5.53 -2.33
N LEU A 16 7.23 -4.19 -2.25
CA LEU A 16 7.20 -3.31 -3.42
C LEU A 16 8.39 -3.55 -4.37
N LYS A 17 9.54 -3.97 -3.82
CA LYS A 17 10.71 -4.38 -4.61
C LYS A 17 10.44 -5.59 -5.49
N LYS A 18 9.48 -6.44 -5.13
CA LYS A 18 9.13 -7.68 -5.85
C LYS A 18 8.07 -7.47 -6.93
N ILE A 19 7.32 -6.36 -6.86
CA ILE A 19 6.31 -5.99 -7.85
C ILE A 19 7.00 -5.69 -9.19
N ARG A 20 6.48 -6.25 -10.28
CA ARG A 20 7.01 -6.02 -11.64
C ARG A 20 6.48 -4.70 -12.21
N THR A 21 7.19 -4.16 -13.19
CA THR A 21 6.70 -3.04 -14.00
C THR A 21 5.33 -3.37 -14.61
N ASP A 22 4.44 -2.37 -14.65
CA ASP A 22 3.04 -2.45 -15.05
C ASP A 22 2.13 -3.37 -14.22
N GLU A 23 2.64 -3.99 -13.15
CA GLU A 23 1.83 -4.80 -12.26
C GLU A 23 0.96 -3.91 -11.35
N LYS A 24 -0.33 -4.29 -11.23
CA LYS A 24 -1.30 -3.62 -10.37
C LYS A 24 -1.36 -4.30 -9.01
N PHE A 25 -1.50 -3.51 -7.97
CA PHE A 25 -1.62 -4.03 -6.61
C PHE A 25 -2.50 -3.12 -5.73
N SER A 26 -3.02 -3.71 -4.66
CA SER A 26 -3.63 -3.00 -3.54
C SER A 26 -2.73 -3.09 -2.30
N LEU A 27 -2.96 -2.26 -1.29
CA LEU A 27 -2.21 -2.39 -0.03
C LEU A 27 -2.40 -3.73 0.69
N PRO A 28 -3.63 -4.28 0.80
CA PRO A 28 -3.83 -5.63 1.33
C PRO A 28 -3.00 -6.68 0.60
N SER A 29 -3.02 -6.69 -0.73
CA SER A 29 -2.25 -7.66 -1.52
C SER A 29 -0.74 -7.45 -1.40
N LEU A 30 -0.28 -6.20 -1.29
CA LEU A 30 1.14 -5.85 -1.13
C LEU A 30 1.67 -6.24 0.25
N TYR A 31 0.87 -6.07 1.29
CA TYR A 31 1.23 -6.45 2.65
C TYR A 31 1.11 -7.97 2.88
N GLY A 32 0.13 -8.59 2.22
CA GLY A 32 -0.32 -9.97 2.43
C GLY A 32 -1.73 -9.97 3.00
N GLU A 33 -2.72 -10.45 2.23
CA GLU A 33 -4.16 -10.31 2.54
C GLU A 33 -4.51 -10.81 3.96
N SER A 34 -4.09 -12.02 4.32
CA SER A 34 -4.42 -12.61 5.62
C SER A 34 -3.82 -11.86 6.81
N GLU A 35 -2.60 -11.34 6.67
CA GLU A 35 -1.95 -10.57 7.75
C GLU A 35 -2.49 -9.14 7.80
N TRP A 36 -2.81 -8.57 6.64
CA TRP A 36 -3.48 -7.28 6.57
C TRP A 36 -4.84 -7.35 7.25
N ASP A 37 -5.57 -8.45 7.10
CA ASP A 37 -6.89 -8.62 7.71
C ASP A 37 -6.86 -8.66 9.24
N LYS A 38 -5.77 -9.15 9.83
CA LYS A 38 -5.55 -9.18 11.28
C LYS A 38 -5.18 -7.83 11.89
N LEU A 39 -4.72 -6.86 11.09
CA LEU A 39 -4.38 -5.53 11.59
C LEU A 39 -5.60 -4.85 12.21
N TYR A 40 -5.38 -4.03 13.23
CA TYR A 40 -6.44 -3.18 13.77
C TYR A 40 -6.94 -2.23 12.67
N ILE A 41 -8.26 -2.01 12.61
CA ILE A 41 -8.88 -1.21 11.53
C ILE A 41 -8.29 0.21 11.45
N GLY A 42 -7.96 0.82 12.59
CA GLY A 42 -7.30 2.12 12.65
C GLY A 42 -5.92 2.11 11.99
N ASP A 43 -5.15 1.03 12.15
CA ASP A 43 -3.82 0.90 11.53
C ASP A 43 -3.92 0.75 10.02
N LYS A 44 -4.90 -0.03 9.53
CA LYS A 44 -5.17 -0.15 8.08
C LYS A 44 -5.49 1.22 7.47
N VAL A 45 -6.36 1.99 8.12
CA VAL A 45 -6.76 3.33 7.66
C VAL A 45 -5.58 4.30 7.68
N MET A 46 -4.80 4.31 8.77
CA MET A 46 -3.61 5.16 8.88
C MET A 46 -2.56 4.80 7.83
N ALA A 47 -2.24 3.51 7.67
CA ALA A 47 -1.28 3.04 6.67
C ALA A 47 -1.74 3.38 5.25
N GLY A 48 -3.03 3.17 4.93
CA GLY A 48 -3.60 3.53 3.65
C GLY A 48 -3.47 5.02 3.32
N ASN A 49 -3.85 5.89 4.25
CA ASN A 49 -3.77 7.34 4.07
C ASN A 49 -2.32 7.83 3.98
N GLN A 50 -1.44 7.28 4.81
CA GLN A 50 -0.01 7.63 4.82
C GLN A 50 0.66 7.24 3.51
N PHE A 51 0.43 6.00 3.02
CA PHE A 51 0.99 5.52 1.77
C PHE A 51 0.50 6.35 0.58
N LEU A 52 -0.81 6.63 0.52
CA LEU A 52 -1.39 7.50 -0.50
C LEU A 52 -0.73 8.89 -0.52
N ARG A 53 -0.53 9.49 0.66
CA ARG A 53 0.12 10.79 0.78
C ARG A 53 1.57 10.73 0.26
N GLN A 54 2.31 9.68 0.62
CA GLN A 54 3.69 9.48 0.17
C GLN A 54 3.80 9.26 -1.34
N VAL A 55 2.89 8.50 -1.95
CA VAL A 55 2.81 8.35 -3.42
C VAL A 55 2.59 9.72 -4.07
N ARG A 56 1.61 10.49 -3.59
CA ARG A 56 1.31 11.84 -4.13
C ARG A 56 2.42 12.86 -3.90
N GLN A 57 3.23 12.67 -2.86
CA GLN A 57 4.41 13.50 -2.57
C GLN A 57 5.66 13.05 -3.35
N GLY A 58 5.58 11.97 -4.13
CA GLY A 58 6.72 11.47 -4.92
C GLY A 58 7.74 10.66 -4.13
N TYR A 59 7.43 10.23 -2.89
CA TYR A 59 8.31 9.35 -2.10
C TYR A 59 8.44 7.95 -2.74
N TYR A 60 7.41 7.54 -3.49
CA TYR A 60 7.40 6.34 -4.31
C TYR A 60 7.37 6.75 -5.80
N PRO A 61 8.50 7.16 -6.40
CA PRO A 61 8.52 7.77 -7.74
C PRO A 61 8.00 6.84 -8.84
N ASP A 62 8.26 5.55 -8.67
CA ASP A 62 7.89 4.49 -9.62
C ASP A 62 6.46 3.97 -9.40
N ILE A 63 5.71 4.53 -8.46
CA ILE A 63 4.34 4.09 -8.16
C ILE A 63 3.37 5.17 -8.61
N LYS A 64 2.32 4.76 -9.33
CA LYS A 64 1.19 5.63 -9.65
C LYS A 64 -0.08 5.15 -8.97
N GLU A 65 -0.84 6.10 -8.44
CA GLU A 65 -2.20 5.87 -7.95
C GLU A 65 -3.12 5.56 -9.13
N LEU A 66 -3.96 4.54 -8.97
CA LEU A 66 -5.06 4.21 -9.88
C LEU A 66 -6.42 4.43 -9.18
N PRO A 67 -7.52 4.50 -9.95
CA PRO A 67 -8.86 4.45 -9.39
C PRO A 67 -9.07 3.22 -8.50
N LYS A 68 -10.09 3.30 -7.64
CA LYS A 68 -10.52 2.13 -6.87
C LYS A 68 -11.04 1.06 -7.81
N ASP A 69 -10.84 -0.21 -7.45
CA ASP A 69 -11.52 -1.29 -8.15
C ASP A 69 -13.03 -1.24 -7.90
N ASN A 70 -13.78 -1.74 -8.88
CA ASN A 70 -15.25 -1.77 -8.83
C ASN A 70 -15.78 -2.92 -7.96
N GLN A 71 -14.94 -3.91 -7.64
CA GLN A 71 -15.35 -5.16 -7.02
C GLN A 71 -15.22 -5.13 -5.50
N HIS A 72 -14.17 -4.50 -4.97
CA HIS A 72 -13.86 -4.46 -3.54
C HIS A 72 -13.77 -3.03 -2.99
N GLY A 73 -13.89 -2.01 -3.85
CA GLY A 73 -13.72 -0.59 -3.48
C GLY A 73 -12.31 -0.25 -3.02
N ARG A 74 -11.32 -1.12 -3.30
CA ARG A 74 -9.94 -0.97 -2.83
C ARG A 74 -9.18 -0.06 -3.78
N ARG A 75 -8.36 0.83 -3.22
CA ARG A 75 -7.48 1.69 -4.02
C ARG A 75 -6.40 0.82 -4.67
N GLN A 76 -6.22 0.99 -5.97
CA GLN A 76 -5.21 0.30 -6.73
C GLN A 76 -4.01 1.22 -6.98
N TYR A 77 -2.86 0.60 -7.17
CA TYR A 77 -1.61 1.24 -7.55
C TYR A 77 -0.99 0.41 -8.67
N GLN A 78 -0.13 1.04 -9.45
CA GLN A 78 0.64 0.35 -10.48
C GLN A 78 2.09 0.80 -10.42
N LYS A 79 3.02 -0.14 -10.59
CA LYS A 79 4.43 0.18 -10.76
C LYS A 79 4.70 0.60 -12.20
N LYS A 80 5.42 1.69 -12.38
CA LYS A 80 5.84 2.23 -13.66
C LYS A 80 7.01 1.43 -14.25
#